data_AF-A0A7C9KCD0-F1
#
_entry.id   AF-A0A7C9KCD0-F1
#
_cell.length_a   1.000
_cell.length_b   1.000
_cell.length_c   1.000
_cell.angle_alpha   90.00
_cell.angle_beta   90.00
_cell.angle_gamma   90.00
#
_symmetry.space_group_name_H-M   'P 1'
#
loop_
_entity.id
_entity.type
_entity.pdbx_description
1 polymer ?
#
loop_
_entity_poly.entity_id
_entity_poly.type
_entity_poly.pdbx_seq_one_letter_code
_entity_poly.pdbx_strand_id
1 'polypeptide(L)' 'DDLDYIVGRYADEDHLVVGTDYGHTDTSAEIEALRLLRDDGKIPAAVVDKILGPNAARLYNLA' A
#
# COMPACT_ATOMS: atom_id res chain seq x y z
N ASP A 1 7.96 -9.67 4.66
CA ASP A 1 6.89 -8.67 4.64
C ASP A 1 7.12 -7.81 5.85
N ASP A 2 7.70 -6.65 5.57
CA ASP A 2 8.46 -5.81 6.50
C ASP A 2 7.90 -4.38 6.48
N LEU A 3 6.61 -4.29 6.11
CA LEU A 3 5.93 -3.03 5.88
C LEU A 3 5.84 -2.20 7.16
N ASP A 4 5.63 -2.85 8.31
CA ASP A 4 5.66 -2.24 9.64
C ASP A 4 7.03 -1.63 9.96
N TYR A 5 8.11 -2.34 9.62
CA TYR A 5 9.48 -1.85 9.80
C TYR A 5 9.81 -0.70 8.85
N ILE A 6 9.39 -0.76 7.59
CA ILE A 6 9.59 0.30 6.59
C ILE A 6 8.82 1.56 6.99
N VAL A 7 7.53 1.42 7.32
CA VAL A 7 6.66 2.52 7.76
C VAL A 7 7.17 3.14 9.08
N GLY A 8 7.63 2.30 10.01
CA GLY A 8 8.09 2.78 11.31
C GLY A 8 9.47 3.45 11.29
N ARG A 9 10.29 3.22 10.25
CA ARG A 9 11.71 3.59 10.29
C ARG A 9 12.24 4.38 9.10
N TYR A 10 11.66 4.23 7.91
CA TYR A 10 12.26 4.77 6.68
C TYR A 10 11.29 5.55 5.79
N ALA A 11 10.02 5.16 5.74
CA ALA A 11 8.99 5.85 4.99
C ALA A 11 7.87 6.27 5.94
N ASP A 12 7.48 7.53 5.97
CA ASP A 12 6.26 7.88 6.70
C ASP A 12 5.02 7.34 5.97
N GLU A 13 3.88 7.43 6.65
CA GLU A 13 2.58 6.95 6.16
C GLU A 13 2.05 7.68 4.91
N ASP A 14 2.61 8.82 4.53
CA ASP A 14 2.14 9.68 3.44
C ASP A 14 2.94 9.49 2.13
N HIS A 15 4.01 8.71 2.13
CA HIS A 15 4.93 8.55 0.99
C HIS A 15 4.98 7.15 0.37
N LEU A 16 4.06 6.26 0.75
CA LEU A 16 3.93 4.92 0.16
C LEU A 16 2.68 4.84 -0.71
N VAL A 17 2.81 4.22 -1.88
CA VAL A 17 1.72 3.97 -2.83
C VAL A 17 1.71 2.51 -3.26
N VAL A 18 0.53 1.95 -3.46
CA VAL A 18 0.39 0.60 -4.00
C VAL A 18 0.42 0.62 -5.54
N GLY A 19 1.05 -0.39 -6.13
CA GLY A 19 1.02 -0.65 -7.56
C GLY A 19 1.06 -2.16 -7.79
N THR A 20 0.27 -2.65 -8.75
CA THR A 20 0.14 -4.10 -8.98
C THR A 20 1.17 -4.67 -9.93
N ASP A 21 1.97 -3.82 -10.58
CA ASP A 21 2.92 -4.22 -11.64
C ASP A 21 2.26 -5.04 -12.77
N TYR A 22 1.02 -4.67 -13.10
CA TYR A 22 0.18 -5.36 -14.07
C TYR A 22 0.91 -5.63 -15.39
N GLY A 23 0.94 -6.89 -15.80
CA GLY A 23 1.64 -7.37 -16.99
C GLY A 23 2.93 -8.15 -16.71
N HIS A 24 3.45 -8.08 -15.49
CA HIS A 24 4.59 -8.90 -15.03
C HIS A 24 4.17 -10.02 -14.07
N THR A 25 3.01 -9.90 -13.42
CA THR A 25 2.48 -10.83 -12.41
C THR A 25 1.10 -11.40 -12.77
N ASP A 26 0.73 -12.52 -12.13
CA ASP A 26 -0.62 -13.09 -12.20
C ASP A 26 -1.60 -12.19 -11.43
N THR A 27 -2.66 -11.74 -12.09
CA THR A 27 -3.69 -10.83 -11.52
C THR A 27 -4.31 -11.38 -10.23
N SER A 28 -4.38 -12.70 -10.06
CA SER A 28 -4.91 -13.31 -8.84
C SER A 28 -4.00 -13.09 -7.62
N ALA A 29 -2.67 -13.11 -7.81
CA ALA A 29 -1.71 -12.85 -6.75
C ALA A 29 -1.74 -11.38 -6.28
N GLU A 30 -2.00 -10.46 -7.21
CA GLU A 30 -2.14 -9.02 -6.92
C GLU A 30 -3.36 -8.74 -6.02
N ILE A 31 -4.52 -9.32 -6.36
CA ILE A 31 -5.74 -9.18 -5.56
C ILE A 31 -5.53 -9.73 -4.15
N GLU A 32 -4.84 -10.87 -4.02
CA GLU A 32 -4.58 -11.46 -2.72
C GLU A 32 -3.62 -10.61 -1.89
N ALA A 33 -2.59 -10.03 -2.50
CA ALA A 33 -1.68 -9.10 -1.81
C ALA A 33 -2.43 -7.87 -1.25
N LEU A 34 -3.40 -7.33 -1.99
CA LEU A 34 -4.24 -6.21 -1.51
C LEU A 34 -5.14 -6.62 -0.32
N ARG A 35 -5.67 -7.84 -0.33
CA ARG A 35 -6.46 -8.38 0.79
C ARG A 35 -5.60 -8.60 2.02
N LEU A 36 -4.44 -9.24 1.84
CA LEU A 36 -3.47 -9.46 2.91
C LEU A 36 -3.05 -8.12 3.54
N LEU A 37 -2.77 -7.10 2.74
CA LEU A 37 -2.43 -5.77 3.25
C LEU A 37 -3.55 -5.15 4.12
N ARG A 38 -4.82 -5.42 3.81
CA ARG A 38 -5.96 -4.95 4.62
C ARG A 38 -6.19 -5.80 5.88
N ASP A 39 -6.00 -7.11 5.80
CA ASP A 39 -6.47 -8.07 6.81
C ASP A 39 -5.38 -8.48 7.82
N ASP A 40 -4.10 -8.36 7.47
CA ASP A 40 -2.94 -8.78 8.28
C ASP A 40 -2.73 -7.92 9.54
N GLY A 41 -3.17 -6.67 9.52
CA GLY A 41 -3.17 -5.81 10.73
C GLY A 41 -1.79 -5.41 11.26
N LYS A 42 -0.71 -5.68 10.50
CA LYS A 42 0.67 -5.29 10.86
C LYS A 42 0.89 -3.79 10.96
N ILE A 43 0.11 -3.00 10.23
CA ILE A 43 0.10 -1.53 10.31
C ILE A 43 -1.32 -1.02 10.54
N PRO A 44 -1.50 0.17 11.17
CA PRO A 44 -2.83 0.71 11.44
C PRO A 44 -3.67 0.84 10.17
N ALA A 45 -4.97 0.53 10.26
CA ALA A 45 -5.87 0.59 9.11
C ALA A 45 -5.89 1.96 8.42
N ALA A 46 -5.75 3.05 9.18
CA ALA A 46 -5.66 4.40 8.63
C ALA A 46 -4.42 4.59 7.72
N VAL A 47 -3.30 3.93 8.03
CA VAL A 47 -2.09 3.93 7.19
C VAL A 47 -2.32 3.10 5.93
N VAL A 48 -2.95 1.93 6.07
CA VAL A 48 -3.32 1.09 4.92
C VAL A 48 -4.19 1.87 3.94
N ASP A 49 -5.21 2.58 4.46
CA ASP A 49 -6.11 3.38 3.62
C ASP A 49 -5.36 4.47 2.85
N LYS A 50 -4.37 5.15 3.46
CA LYS A 50 -3.50 6.13 2.79
C LYS A 50 -2.74 5.52 1.61
N ILE A 51 -2.11 4.35 1.83
CA ILE A 51 -1.31 3.64 0.82
C ILE A 51 -2.16 3.19 -0.37
N LEU A 52 -3.41 2.77 -0.10
CA LEU A 52 -4.33 2.26 -1.11
C LEU A 52 -5.04 3.35 -1.94
N GLY A 53 -4.89 4.63 -1.63
CA GLY A 53 -5.59 5.68 -2.37
C GLY A 53 -5.07 7.10 -2.19
N PRO A 54 -5.30 7.77 -1.04
CA PRO A 54 -4.97 9.18 -0.80
C PRO A 54 -3.56 9.58 -1.20
N ASN A 55 -2.56 8.73 -0.93
CA ASN A 55 -1.17 9.03 -1.29
C ASN A 55 -0.98 9.09 -2.80
N ALA A 56 -1.60 8.18 -3.55
CA ALA A 56 -1.56 8.19 -5.02
C ALA A 56 -2.30 9.42 -5.59
N ALA A 57 -3.48 9.76 -5.06
CA ALA A 57 -4.22 10.94 -5.48
C ALA A 57 -3.42 12.23 -5.28
N ARG A 58 -2.73 12.36 -4.14
CA ARG A 58 -1.82 13.47 -3.84
C ARG A 58 -0.61 13.49 -4.77
N LEU A 59 0.04 12.33 -4.98
CA LEU A 59 1.21 12.21 -5.84
C LEU A 59 0.92 12.63 -7.29
N TYR A 60 -0.23 12.22 -7.82
CA TYR A 60 -0.65 12.51 -9.20
C TYR A 60 -1.43 13.83 -9.34
N ASN A 61 -1.59 14.61 -8.26
CA ASN A 61 -2.32 15.88 -8.25
C ASN A 61 -3.77 15.74 -8.79
N LEU A 62 -4.49 14.75 -8.27
CA LEU A 62 -5.87 14.42 -8.63
C LEU A 62 -6.90 14.89 -7.57
N ALA A 63 -6.45 15.63 -6.56
CA ALA A 63 -7.24 16.14 -5.44
C ALA A 63 -7.05 17.65 -5.26
#